data_AF-A0A832RXM7-F1
#
_entry.id   AF-A0A832RXM7-F1
#
_cell.length_a   1.000
_cell.length_b   1.000
_cell.length_c   1.000
_cell.angle_alpha   90.00
_cell.angle_beta   90.00
_cell.angle_gamma   90.00
#
_symmetry.space_group_name_H-M   'P 1'
#
loop_
_entity.id
_entity.type
_entity.pdbx_description
1 polymer ?
#
loop_
_entity_poly.entity_id
_entity_poly.type
_entity_poly.pdbx_seq_one_letter_code
_entity_poly.pdbx_strand_id
1 'polypeptide(L)'
;MIEEKIKERALLLMRLYWRDEIFRIGKELKIPYFDQFKDYWDIDHFQGALEISKKIKDDELLKIVEKNPPKYISLGGFQGKYYTVTEEGEIRLESSWNSVRGNVHKVLENQGDRGYAILQAIINKGGRATYFEIVDEIEEILGKPYIPSYLLPRLQPLKLVFKTGSRRYPDWTMPPEIIPVVKEELAKYKNLGKKIQVTSEETISTREEISFQVLRSDQRIAKIADEIAQKRREINLIFANKFGVKLFKDNEMAILDIRRLCANEDEFNNRIQAITTLIDEMNVEGLKKLVADRNLTGTINILEAFLEEHFPGYSKEIITNFRNIVRLRSKKYPIHRDDPKFIDSLKHFGFRTYPPDWGELWEVVLKKYLESLKLLKERIEK
;
A
#
# COMPACT_ATOMS: atom_id res chain seq x y z
N MET A 1 -22.79 -12.53 -28.13
CA MET A 1 -22.66 -11.06 -28.12
C MET A 1 -23.81 -10.38 -27.39
N ILE A 2 -25.08 -10.57 -27.80
CA ILE A 2 -26.24 -9.92 -27.14
C ILE A 2 -26.39 -10.35 -25.67
N GLU A 3 -26.29 -11.65 -25.39
CA GLU A 3 -26.42 -12.16 -24.02
C GLU A 3 -25.30 -11.70 -23.08
N GLU A 4 -24.07 -11.59 -23.58
CA GLU A 4 -22.92 -11.07 -22.84
C GLU A 4 -23.11 -9.59 -22.49
N LYS A 5 -23.57 -8.78 -23.45
CA LYS A 5 -23.85 -7.35 -23.23
C LYS A 5 -24.99 -7.14 -22.23
N ILE A 6 -26.00 -8.03 -22.21
CA ILE A 6 -27.09 -8.01 -21.21
C ILE A 6 -26.54 -8.33 -19.81
N LYS A 7 -25.70 -9.35 -19.67
CA LYS A 7 -25.07 -9.70 -18.38
C LYS A 7 -24.18 -8.57 -17.86
N GLU A 8 -23.38 -7.95 -18.73
CA GLU A 8 -22.56 -6.80 -18.36
C GLU A 8 -23.40 -5.60 -17.94
N ARG A 9 -24.50 -5.32 -18.66
CA ARG A 9 -25.45 -4.26 -18.26
C ARG A 9 -26.06 -4.53 -16.89
N ALA A 10 -26.32 -5.79 -16.54
CA ALA A 10 -26.82 -6.14 -15.22
C ALA A 10 -25.77 -5.86 -14.13
N LEU A 11 -24.50 -6.22 -14.35
CA LEU A 11 -23.40 -5.89 -13.45
C LEU A 11 -23.21 -4.38 -13.30
N LEU A 12 -23.35 -3.63 -14.39
CA LEU A 12 -23.32 -2.18 -14.38
C LEU A 12 -24.45 -1.60 -13.51
N LEU A 13 -25.70 -2.04 -13.71
CA LEU A 13 -26.82 -1.59 -12.90
C LEU A 13 -26.63 -1.90 -11.41
N MET A 14 -26.13 -3.09 -11.07
CA MET A 14 -25.77 -3.43 -9.69
C MET A 14 -24.66 -2.54 -9.12
N ARG A 15 -23.74 -2.06 -9.97
CA ARG A 15 -22.67 -1.15 -9.56
C ARG A 15 -23.20 0.24 -9.21
N LEU A 16 -24.17 0.72 -9.99
CA LEU A 16 -24.74 2.06 -9.85
C LEU A 16 -25.82 2.13 -8.77
N TYR A 17 -26.56 1.03 -8.58
CA TYR A 17 -27.81 1.04 -7.83
C TYR A 17 -27.90 -0.10 -6.83
N TRP A 18 -28.31 0.26 -5.62
CA TRP A 18 -28.68 -0.72 -4.60
C TRP A 18 -30.09 -1.27 -4.85
N ARG A 19 -30.55 -2.20 -4.00
CA ARG A 19 -31.73 -3.04 -4.25
C ARG A 19 -33.01 -2.23 -4.32
N ASP A 20 -33.14 -1.21 -3.47
CA ASP A 20 -34.27 -0.29 -3.44
C ASP A 20 -34.45 0.41 -4.79
N GLU A 21 -33.36 0.88 -5.37
CA GLU A 21 -33.37 1.60 -6.63
C GLU A 21 -33.62 0.66 -7.82
N ILE A 22 -32.98 -0.52 -7.82
CA ILE A 22 -33.26 -1.58 -8.81
C ILE A 22 -34.74 -1.99 -8.77
N PHE A 23 -35.31 -2.18 -7.58
CA PHE A 23 -36.73 -2.51 -7.41
C PHE A 23 -37.64 -1.40 -7.98
N ARG A 24 -37.35 -0.14 -7.64
CA ARG A 24 -38.09 1.02 -8.13
C ARG A 24 -38.07 1.12 -9.65
N ILE A 25 -36.88 1.05 -10.26
CA ILE A 25 -36.71 1.10 -11.72
C ILE A 25 -37.49 -0.06 -12.37
N GLY A 26 -37.38 -1.27 -11.83
CA GLY A 26 -38.10 -2.44 -12.34
C GLY A 26 -39.62 -2.27 -12.34
N LYS A 27 -40.18 -1.68 -11.28
CA LYS A 27 -41.61 -1.34 -11.16
C LYS A 27 -42.03 -0.25 -12.15
N GLU A 28 -41.25 0.81 -12.29
CA GLU A 28 -41.52 1.88 -13.26
C GLU A 28 -41.56 1.35 -14.70
N LEU A 29 -40.67 0.41 -15.02
CA LEU A 29 -40.62 -0.28 -16.32
C LEU A 29 -41.68 -1.38 -16.49
N LYS A 30 -42.53 -1.61 -15.47
CA LYS A 30 -43.60 -2.63 -15.46
C LYS A 30 -43.07 -4.03 -15.80
N ILE A 31 -41.95 -4.41 -15.22
CA ILE A 31 -41.32 -5.71 -15.44
C ILE A 31 -41.96 -6.75 -14.51
N PRO A 32 -42.58 -7.84 -15.02
CA PRO A 32 -43.36 -8.78 -14.20
C PRO A 32 -42.59 -9.42 -13.04
N TYR A 33 -41.26 -9.60 -13.18
CA TYR A 33 -40.41 -10.12 -12.10
C TYR A 33 -40.53 -9.34 -10.79
N PHE A 34 -40.80 -8.03 -10.84
CA PHE A 34 -40.91 -7.20 -9.65
C PHE A 34 -42.31 -7.25 -9.03
N ASP A 35 -43.33 -7.72 -9.76
CA ASP A 35 -44.72 -7.77 -9.29
C ASP A 35 -45.01 -8.89 -8.30
N GLN A 36 -44.16 -9.90 -8.25
CA GLN A 36 -44.25 -10.98 -7.26
C GLN A 36 -43.74 -10.60 -5.86
N PHE A 37 -43.05 -9.47 -5.71
CA PHE A 37 -42.46 -9.03 -4.45
C PHE A 37 -43.16 -7.81 -3.88
N LYS A 38 -43.31 -7.77 -2.55
CA LYS A 38 -43.94 -6.64 -1.85
C LYS A 38 -42.97 -5.50 -1.60
N ASP A 39 -41.70 -5.82 -1.33
CA ASP A 39 -40.65 -4.86 -1.09
C ASP A 39 -39.32 -5.28 -1.78
N TYR A 40 -38.31 -4.42 -1.64
CA TYR A 40 -37.00 -4.62 -2.25
C TYR A 40 -36.07 -5.56 -1.46
N TRP A 41 -36.44 -5.99 -0.24
CA TRP A 41 -35.62 -6.93 0.53
C TRP A 41 -35.71 -8.34 -0.04
N ASP A 42 -36.87 -8.68 -0.60
CA ASP A 42 -37.19 -10.00 -1.15
C ASP A 42 -36.57 -10.26 -2.53
N ILE A 43 -36.07 -9.22 -3.22
CA ILE A 43 -35.50 -9.40 -4.57
C ILE A 43 -34.06 -9.91 -4.52
N ASP A 44 -33.74 -10.82 -5.45
CA ASP A 44 -32.35 -11.08 -5.79
C ASP A 44 -31.79 -9.92 -6.61
N HIS A 45 -30.72 -9.31 -6.12
CA HIS A 45 -30.17 -8.07 -6.68
C HIS A 45 -29.68 -8.26 -8.12
N PHE A 46 -29.01 -9.38 -8.40
CA PHE A 46 -28.50 -9.67 -9.73
C PHE A 46 -29.64 -10.01 -10.69
N GLN A 47 -30.58 -10.86 -10.27
CA GLN A 47 -31.72 -11.25 -11.09
C GLN A 47 -32.60 -10.03 -11.43
N GLY A 48 -32.86 -9.14 -10.49
CA GLY A 48 -33.57 -7.89 -10.75
C GLY A 48 -32.86 -7.03 -11.79
N ALA A 49 -31.56 -6.81 -11.63
CA ALA A 49 -30.75 -6.06 -12.60
C ALA A 49 -30.72 -6.74 -13.98
N LEU A 50 -30.72 -8.07 -14.02
CA LEU A 50 -30.75 -8.86 -15.25
C LEU A 50 -32.08 -8.71 -16.01
N GLU A 51 -33.21 -8.75 -15.31
CA GLU A 51 -34.53 -8.56 -15.93
C GLU A 51 -34.70 -7.15 -16.49
N ILE A 52 -34.22 -6.12 -15.78
CA ILE A 52 -34.14 -4.75 -16.33
C ILE A 52 -33.26 -4.74 -17.57
N SER A 53 -32.08 -5.35 -17.50
CA SER A 53 -31.11 -5.36 -18.60
C SER A 53 -31.63 -6.03 -19.87
N LYS A 54 -32.48 -7.06 -19.76
CA LYS A 54 -33.15 -7.69 -20.90
C LYS A 54 -34.17 -6.77 -21.57
N LYS A 55 -34.80 -5.88 -20.79
CA LYS A 55 -35.89 -5.03 -21.26
C LYS A 55 -35.39 -3.74 -21.91
N ILE A 56 -34.30 -3.17 -21.40
CA ILE A 56 -33.81 -1.84 -21.82
C ILE A 56 -32.72 -1.91 -22.90
N LYS A 57 -32.66 -0.87 -23.73
CA LYS A 57 -31.55 -0.59 -24.66
C LYS A 57 -30.59 0.46 -24.09
N ASP A 58 -29.50 0.73 -24.79
CA ASP A 58 -28.45 1.64 -24.33
C ASP A 58 -28.98 3.09 -24.14
N ASP A 59 -29.83 3.59 -25.03
CA ASP A 59 -30.44 4.92 -24.87
C ASP A 59 -31.34 5.01 -23.63
N GLU A 60 -32.03 3.93 -23.28
CA GLU A 60 -32.88 3.86 -22.09
C GLU A 60 -32.03 3.75 -20.82
N LEU A 61 -30.91 3.03 -20.88
CA LEU A 61 -29.93 2.99 -19.80
C LEU A 61 -29.41 4.38 -19.48
N LEU A 62 -29.03 5.17 -20.50
CA LEU A 62 -28.56 6.55 -20.30
C LEU A 62 -29.64 7.42 -19.64
N LYS A 63 -30.90 7.31 -20.07
CA LYS A 63 -32.03 8.02 -19.46
C LYS A 63 -32.28 7.62 -18.00
N ILE A 64 -32.11 6.33 -17.68
CA ILE A 64 -32.23 5.86 -16.30
C ILE A 64 -31.15 6.47 -15.41
N VAL A 65 -29.91 6.53 -15.91
CA VAL A 65 -28.77 7.14 -15.19
C VAL A 65 -28.94 8.63 -15.00
N GLU A 66 -29.43 9.33 -16.02
CA GLU A 66 -29.74 10.76 -15.93
C GLU A 66 -30.87 11.06 -14.93
N LYS A 67 -31.95 10.26 -14.96
CA LYS A 67 -33.08 10.39 -14.03
C LYS A 67 -32.70 10.02 -12.60
N ASN A 68 -31.80 9.06 -12.43
CA ASN A 68 -31.37 8.53 -11.14
C ASN A 68 -29.84 8.55 -11.04
N PRO A 69 -29.22 9.71 -10.77
CA PRO A 69 -27.77 9.78 -10.65
C PRO A 69 -27.24 8.85 -9.54
N PRO A 70 -26.18 8.07 -9.80
CA PRO A 70 -25.62 7.14 -8.81
C PRO A 70 -25.07 7.92 -7.61
N LYS A 71 -25.47 7.51 -6.40
CA LYS A 71 -25.03 8.19 -5.15
C LYS A 71 -23.64 7.77 -4.69
N TYR A 72 -23.26 6.52 -4.98
CA TYR A 72 -21.99 5.94 -4.56
C TYR A 72 -21.49 4.99 -5.65
N ILE A 73 -20.23 5.14 -6.03
CA ILE A 73 -19.59 4.27 -7.01
C ILE A 73 -18.40 3.59 -6.33
N SER A 74 -18.49 2.27 -6.20
CA SER A 74 -17.46 1.45 -5.57
C SER A 74 -16.48 0.88 -6.60
N LEU A 75 -15.32 0.45 -6.11
CA LEU A 75 -14.26 -0.20 -6.90
C LEU A 75 -13.77 0.64 -8.11
N GLY A 76 -13.62 1.95 -7.93
CA GLY A 76 -12.94 2.82 -8.90
C GLY A 76 -13.70 3.06 -10.22
N GLY A 77 -15.01 2.85 -10.25
CA GLY A 77 -15.83 2.99 -11.46
C GLY A 77 -16.37 1.65 -11.97
N PHE A 78 -16.61 1.55 -13.28
CA PHE A 78 -16.98 0.30 -13.96
C PHE A 78 -16.17 0.19 -15.26
N GLN A 79 -15.45 -0.92 -15.45
CA GLN A 79 -14.52 -1.11 -16.58
C GLN A 79 -14.92 -2.30 -17.46
N GLY A 80 -16.08 -2.20 -18.11
CA GLY A 80 -16.66 -3.25 -18.94
C GLY A 80 -16.10 -3.31 -20.37
N LYS A 81 -16.58 -4.32 -21.10
CA LYS A 81 -16.31 -4.50 -22.53
C LYS A 81 -17.12 -3.56 -23.39
N TYR A 82 -18.34 -3.23 -22.96
CA TYR A 82 -19.31 -2.41 -23.67
C TYR A 82 -19.60 -1.08 -22.97
N TYR A 83 -19.39 -1.02 -21.64
CA TYR A 83 -19.69 0.16 -20.85
C TYR A 83 -18.52 0.56 -19.95
N THR A 84 -18.36 1.86 -19.78
CA THR A 84 -17.39 2.46 -18.86
C THR A 84 -18.11 3.44 -17.96
N VAL A 85 -17.81 3.43 -16.66
CA VAL A 85 -18.26 4.46 -15.71
C VAL A 85 -17.08 5.00 -14.94
N THR A 86 -16.96 6.32 -14.85
CA THR A 86 -15.92 6.99 -14.06
C THR A 86 -16.24 6.97 -12.56
N GLU A 87 -15.32 7.44 -11.72
CA GLU A 87 -15.56 7.50 -10.27
C GLU A 87 -16.60 8.57 -9.91
N GLU A 88 -16.77 9.56 -10.79
CA GLU A 88 -17.74 10.65 -10.71
C GLU A 88 -19.13 10.24 -11.23
N GLY A 89 -19.26 9.06 -11.84
CA GLY A 89 -20.53 8.53 -12.34
C GLY A 89 -20.87 8.88 -13.78
N GLU A 90 -19.90 9.38 -14.54
CA GLU A 90 -20.07 9.56 -15.98
C GLU A 90 -20.09 8.20 -16.68
N ILE A 91 -21.22 7.88 -17.32
CA ILE A 91 -21.38 6.66 -18.13
C ILE A 91 -20.99 6.92 -19.58
N ARG A 92 -20.23 5.98 -20.16
CA ARG A 92 -19.82 5.98 -21.57
C ARG A 92 -20.10 4.62 -22.19
N LEU A 93 -20.65 4.61 -23.40
CA LEU A 93 -20.97 3.39 -24.17
C LEU A 93 -19.72 2.89 -24.93
N GLU A 94 -18.62 2.71 -24.21
CA GLU A 94 -17.34 2.30 -24.77
C GLU A 94 -16.61 1.27 -23.90
N SER A 95 -15.68 0.56 -24.52
CA SER A 95 -14.87 -0.46 -23.86
C SER A 95 -13.72 0.15 -23.04
N SER A 96 -13.60 -0.28 -21.79
CA SER A 96 -12.42 0.00 -20.95
C SER A 96 -11.38 -1.11 -20.99
N TRP A 97 -11.63 -2.22 -21.68
CA TRP A 97 -10.77 -3.41 -21.61
C TRP A 97 -9.34 -3.14 -22.10
N ASN A 98 -9.10 -2.23 -23.04
CA ASN A 98 -7.74 -1.86 -23.44
C ASN A 98 -6.94 -1.21 -22.30
N SER A 99 -7.60 -0.38 -21.49
CA SER A 99 -6.99 0.21 -20.28
C SER A 99 -6.68 -0.88 -19.25
N VAL A 100 -7.62 -1.81 -19.02
CA VAL A 100 -7.44 -2.95 -18.12
C VAL A 100 -6.26 -3.82 -18.56
N ARG A 101 -6.15 -4.16 -19.85
CA ARG A 101 -5.00 -4.90 -20.41
C ARG A 101 -3.69 -4.19 -20.13
N GLY A 102 -3.63 -2.89 -20.41
CA GLY A 102 -2.46 -2.07 -20.13
C GLY A 102 -2.06 -2.10 -18.65
N ASN A 103 -3.04 -2.10 -17.74
CA ASN A 103 -2.78 -2.21 -16.30
C ASN A 103 -2.31 -3.61 -15.89
N VAL A 104 -2.89 -4.68 -16.45
CA VAL A 104 -2.42 -6.06 -16.22
C VAL A 104 -0.98 -6.22 -16.74
N HIS A 105 -0.67 -5.73 -17.94
CA HIS A 105 0.69 -5.75 -18.48
C HIS A 105 1.67 -5.03 -17.56
N LYS A 106 1.33 -3.83 -17.06
CA LYS A 106 2.18 -3.13 -16.07
C LYS A 106 2.44 -3.98 -14.84
N VAL A 107 1.46 -4.73 -14.34
CA VAL A 107 1.67 -5.62 -13.19
C VAL A 107 2.63 -6.74 -13.56
N LEU A 108 2.40 -7.41 -14.69
CA LEU A 108 3.21 -8.54 -15.14
C LEU A 108 4.65 -8.15 -15.49
N GLU A 109 4.86 -7.00 -16.14
CA GLU A 109 6.20 -6.49 -16.45
C GLU A 109 6.98 -6.11 -15.19
N ASN A 110 6.32 -5.46 -14.22
CA ASN A 110 7.01 -4.98 -13.02
C ASN A 110 7.19 -6.05 -11.94
N GLN A 111 6.33 -7.08 -11.90
CA GLN A 111 6.25 -8.03 -10.79
C GLN A 111 6.38 -9.49 -11.22
N GLY A 112 6.39 -9.76 -12.53
CA GLY A 112 6.52 -11.10 -13.11
C GLY A 112 5.54 -12.09 -12.50
N ASP A 113 6.07 -13.25 -12.11
CA ASP A 113 5.28 -14.37 -11.60
C ASP A 113 4.53 -14.04 -10.29
N ARG A 114 5.04 -13.11 -9.48
CA ARG A 114 4.35 -12.66 -8.26
C ARG A 114 3.06 -11.91 -8.60
N GLY A 115 3.13 -11.03 -9.60
CA GLY A 115 1.98 -10.31 -10.14
C GLY A 115 0.95 -11.25 -10.76
N TYR A 116 1.43 -12.21 -11.55
CA TYR A 116 0.61 -13.28 -12.11
C TYR A 116 -0.12 -14.06 -11.02
N ALA A 117 0.60 -14.54 -10.00
CA ALA A 117 0.05 -15.39 -8.96
C ALA A 117 -1.04 -14.70 -8.14
N ILE A 118 -0.87 -13.42 -7.78
CA ILE A 118 -1.91 -12.68 -7.03
C ILE A 118 -3.19 -12.54 -7.86
N LEU A 119 -3.08 -12.11 -9.12
CA LEU A 119 -4.25 -11.92 -9.97
C LEU A 119 -4.94 -13.26 -10.22
N GLN A 120 -4.17 -14.32 -10.48
CA GLN A 120 -4.69 -15.67 -10.69
C GLN A 120 -5.33 -16.23 -9.42
N ALA A 121 -4.77 -15.95 -8.24
CA ALA A 121 -5.30 -16.42 -6.97
C ALA A 121 -6.69 -15.86 -6.68
N ILE A 122 -6.87 -14.55 -6.83
CA ILE A 122 -8.17 -13.90 -6.64
C ILE A 122 -9.19 -14.44 -7.64
N ILE A 123 -8.76 -14.70 -8.88
CA ILE A 123 -9.61 -15.31 -9.90
C ILE A 123 -10.03 -16.73 -9.51
N ASN A 124 -9.13 -17.56 -8.99
CA ASN A 124 -9.42 -18.93 -8.57
C ASN A 124 -10.42 -18.97 -7.40
N LYS A 125 -10.35 -17.98 -6.50
CA LYS A 125 -11.32 -17.78 -5.42
C LYS A 125 -12.63 -17.08 -5.86
N GLY A 126 -12.89 -16.97 -7.17
CA GLY A 126 -14.15 -16.43 -7.68
C GLY A 126 -14.24 -14.90 -7.69
N GLY A 127 -13.10 -14.20 -7.63
CA GLY A 127 -13.03 -12.74 -7.73
C GLY A 127 -13.06 -11.99 -6.40
N ARG A 128 -13.31 -12.67 -5.28
CA ARG A 128 -13.25 -12.10 -3.93
C ARG A 128 -12.68 -13.12 -2.97
N ALA A 129 -11.69 -12.71 -2.19
CA ALA A 129 -11.07 -13.58 -1.20
C ALA A 129 -10.53 -12.77 -0.01
N THR A 130 -10.52 -13.40 1.15
CA THR A 130 -9.81 -12.89 2.31
C THR A 130 -8.31 -12.87 2.02
N TYR A 131 -7.57 -12.09 2.81
CA TYR A 131 -6.12 -12.03 2.67
C TYR A 131 -5.46 -13.42 2.74
N PHE A 132 -5.85 -14.27 3.70
CA PHE A 132 -5.24 -15.59 3.89
C PHE A 132 -5.57 -16.57 2.75
N GLU A 133 -6.81 -16.57 2.26
CA GLU A 133 -7.18 -17.40 1.10
C GLU A 133 -6.38 -17.05 -0.16
N ILE A 134 -5.99 -15.78 -0.30
CA ILE A 134 -5.13 -15.33 -1.40
C ILE A 134 -3.69 -15.83 -1.20
N VAL A 135 -3.17 -15.78 0.03
CA VAL A 135 -1.83 -16.32 0.33
C VAL A 135 -1.79 -17.80 -0.03
N ASP A 136 -2.72 -18.59 0.51
CA ASP A 136 -2.77 -20.05 0.28
C ASP A 136 -2.77 -20.38 -1.23
N GLU A 137 -3.59 -19.68 -1.99
CA GLU A 137 -3.73 -19.91 -3.43
C GLU A 137 -2.49 -19.44 -4.23
N ILE A 138 -1.84 -18.36 -3.82
CA ILE A 138 -0.58 -17.92 -4.42
C ILE A 138 0.51 -18.97 -4.21
N GLU A 139 0.58 -19.58 -3.04
CA GLU A 139 1.56 -20.60 -2.71
C GLU A 139 1.38 -21.84 -3.60
N GLU A 140 0.12 -22.26 -3.81
CA GLU A 140 -0.21 -23.32 -4.76
C GLU A 140 0.22 -22.96 -6.20
N ILE A 141 0.05 -21.70 -6.62
CA ILE A 141 0.41 -21.25 -7.96
C ILE A 141 1.93 -21.15 -8.17
N LEU A 142 2.65 -20.62 -7.18
CA LEU A 142 4.10 -20.36 -7.29
C LEU A 142 4.96 -21.54 -6.83
N GLY A 143 4.39 -22.49 -6.10
CA GLY A 143 5.13 -23.56 -5.44
C GLY A 143 6.03 -23.09 -4.29
N LYS A 144 5.85 -21.84 -3.81
CA LYS A 144 6.63 -21.27 -2.71
C LYS A 144 5.84 -20.20 -1.93
N PRO A 145 6.15 -20.02 -0.63
CA PRO A 145 5.56 -18.95 0.18
C PRO A 145 5.75 -17.57 -0.45
N TYR A 146 4.67 -16.81 -0.57
CA TYR A 146 4.72 -15.42 -0.99
C TYR A 146 3.62 -14.60 -0.32
N ILE A 147 4.05 -13.54 0.38
CA ILE A 147 3.18 -12.65 1.15
C ILE A 147 2.84 -11.44 0.27
N PRO A 148 1.58 -11.30 -0.18
CA PRO A 148 1.19 -10.27 -1.15
C PRO A 148 0.86 -8.92 -0.50
N SER A 149 1.15 -8.73 0.80
CA SER A 149 0.81 -7.51 1.59
C SER A 149 1.19 -6.21 0.91
N TYR A 150 2.32 -6.21 0.22
CA TYR A 150 2.84 -5.04 -0.48
C TYR A 150 2.24 -4.86 -1.88
N LEU A 151 1.95 -5.94 -2.58
CA LEU A 151 1.48 -5.88 -3.96
C LEU A 151 -0.04 -5.71 -4.07
N LEU A 152 -0.83 -6.29 -3.17
CA LEU A 152 -2.29 -6.17 -3.17
C LEU A 152 -2.78 -4.70 -3.14
N PRO A 153 -2.29 -3.82 -2.24
CA PRO A 153 -2.68 -2.41 -2.26
C PRO A 153 -2.34 -1.68 -3.57
N ARG A 154 -1.30 -2.13 -4.30
CA ARG A 154 -0.84 -1.50 -5.56
C ARG A 154 -1.71 -1.85 -6.77
N LEU A 155 -2.53 -2.89 -6.65
CA LEU A 155 -3.50 -3.25 -7.67
C LEU A 155 -4.72 -2.32 -7.65
N GLN A 156 -4.97 -1.62 -6.54
CA GLN A 156 -6.08 -0.67 -6.39
C GLN A 156 -5.97 0.57 -7.28
N PRO A 157 -4.85 1.34 -7.31
CA PRO A 157 -4.73 2.47 -8.23
C PRO A 157 -4.72 2.05 -9.71
N LEU A 158 -4.38 0.78 -9.99
CA LEU A 158 -4.51 0.16 -11.31
C LEU A 158 -5.94 -0.30 -11.63
N LYS A 159 -6.87 -0.12 -10.70
CA LYS A 159 -8.28 -0.53 -10.78
C LYS A 159 -8.49 -2.03 -11.01
N LEU A 160 -7.54 -2.85 -10.57
CA LEU A 160 -7.58 -4.31 -10.75
C LEU A 160 -8.12 -5.05 -9.52
N VAL A 161 -7.74 -4.62 -8.32
CA VAL A 161 -8.15 -5.28 -7.06
C VAL A 161 -8.33 -4.22 -5.98
N PHE A 162 -9.40 -4.34 -5.19
CA PHE A 162 -9.78 -3.38 -4.16
C PHE A 162 -9.94 -4.05 -2.81
N LYS A 163 -9.58 -3.33 -1.75
CA LYS A 163 -9.88 -3.74 -0.38
C LYS A 163 -11.36 -3.50 -0.08
N THR A 164 -12.09 -4.55 0.27
CA THR A 164 -13.54 -4.53 0.57
C THR A 164 -13.81 -5.23 1.91
N GLY A 165 -15.09 -5.32 2.32
CA GLY A 165 -15.48 -6.02 3.54
C GLY A 165 -15.23 -5.23 4.82
N SER A 166 -14.99 -5.94 5.93
CA SER A 166 -14.89 -5.32 7.25
C SER A 166 -13.52 -4.66 7.49
N ARG A 167 -13.47 -3.64 8.36
CA ARG A 167 -12.19 -3.02 8.76
C ARG A 167 -11.24 -3.98 9.48
N ARG A 168 -11.80 -4.98 10.17
CA ARG A 168 -11.05 -5.95 11.00
C ARG A 168 -10.52 -7.13 10.19
N TYR A 169 -11.29 -7.57 9.21
CA TYR A 169 -10.95 -8.65 8.27
C TYR A 169 -11.35 -8.18 6.87
N PRO A 170 -10.41 -7.52 6.16
CA PRO A 170 -10.69 -7.04 4.82
C PRO A 170 -10.59 -8.17 3.81
N ASP A 171 -11.51 -8.13 2.85
CA ASP A 171 -11.44 -8.93 1.64
C ASP A 171 -10.73 -8.13 0.54
N TRP A 172 -10.26 -8.84 -0.46
CA TRP A 172 -9.74 -8.26 -1.69
C TRP A 172 -10.62 -8.71 -2.85
N THR A 173 -11.11 -7.75 -3.62
CA THR A 173 -12.10 -7.98 -4.67
C THR A 173 -11.59 -7.47 -6.01
N MET A 174 -11.59 -8.35 -7.00
CA MET A 174 -11.47 -8.00 -8.41
C MET A 174 -12.88 -7.71 -8.96
N PRO A 175 -13.10 -6.56 -9.62
CA PRO A 175 -14.38 -6.27 -10.23
C PRO A 175 -14.79 -7.38 -11.23
N PRO A 176 -16.01 -7.93 -11.13
CA PRO A 176 -16.41 -9.09 -11.93
C PRO A 176 -16.34 -8.82 -13.44
N GLU A 177 -16.58 -7.58 -13.86
CA GLU A 177 -16.55 -7.14 -15.26
C GLU A 177 -15.15 -7.20 -15.90
N ILE A 178 -14.09 -7.17 -15.10
CA ILE A 178 -12.71 -7.23 -15.61
C ILE A 178 -12.11 -8.64 -15.57
N ILE A 179 -12.67 -9.56 -14.78
CA ILE A 179 -12.15 -10.93 -14.63
C ILE A 179 -11.89 -11.61 -16.00
N PRO A 180 -12.78 -11.53 -17.00
CA PRO A 180 -12.55 -12.19 -18.29
C PRO A 180 -11.29 -11.67 -19.00
N VAL A 181 -11.12 -10.36 -19.10
CA VAL A 181 -9.94 -9.78 -19.77
C VAL A 181 -8.66 -10.01 -18.98
N VAL A 182 -8.71 -10.01 -17.63
CA VAL A 182 -7.56 -10.37 -16.82
C VAL A 182 -7.15 -11.83 -17.07
N LYS A 183 -8.11 -12.77 -17.09
CA LYS A 183 -7.85 -14.18 -17.43
C LYS A 183 -7.19 -14.34 -18.80
N GLU A 184 -7.65 -13.61 -19.82
CA GLU A 184 -7.07 -13.61 -21.16
C GLU A 184 -5.59 -13.20 -21.14
N GLU A 185 -5.25 -12.10 -20.46
CA GLU A 185 -3.87 -11.61 -20.38
C GLU A 185 -2.96 -12.52 -19.56
N LEU A 186 -3.44 -13.09 -18.45
CA LEU A 186 -2.68 -14.06 -17.66
C LEU A 186 -2.38 -15.33 -18.48
N ALA A 187 -3.33 -15.80 -19.29
CA ALA A 187 -3.12 -16.94 -20.17
C ALA A 187 -2.05 -16.66 -21.23
N LYS A 188 -2.03 -15.46 -21.83
CA LYS A 188 -0.96 -15.04 -22.76
C LYS A 188 0.40 -15.02 -22.08
N TYR A 189 0.50 -14.44 -20.89
CA TYR A 189 1.73 -14.39 -20.11
C TYR A 189 2.28 -15.79 -19.81
N LYS A 190 1.42 -16.71 -19.34
CA LYS A 190 1.82 -18.10 -19.07
C LYS A 190 2.35 -18.82 -20.31
N ASN A 191 1.75 -18.57 -21.47
CA ASN A 191 2.17 -19.16 -22.74
C ASN A 191 3.52 -18.60 -23.23
N LEU A 192 3.84 -17.34 -22.91
CA LEU A 192 5.15 -16.74 -23.17
C LEU A 192 6.23 -17.30 -22.23
N GLY A 193 5.90 -17.52 -20.96
CA GLY A 193 6.84 -18.05 -19.94
C GLY A 193 7.22 -19.53 -20.12
N LYS A 194 6.37 -20.37 -20.73
CA LYS A 194 6.69 -21.79 -21.01
C LYS A 194 7.86 -22.03 -21.98
N LYS A 195 8.46 -21.00 -22.58
CA LYS A 195 9.68 -21.11 -23.39
C LYS A 195 10.99 -21.07 -22.59
N ILE A 196 10.96 -20.85 -21.27
CA ILE A 196 12.16 -20.80 -20.43
C ILE A 196 11.96 -21.78 -19.27
N GLN A 197 12.64 -22.94 -19.33
CA GLN A 197 12.64 -23.97 -18.29
C GLN A 197 13.61 -23.63 -17.13
N VAL A 198 13.38 -24.24 -15.96
CA VAL A 198 14.30 -25.15 -15.23
C VAL A 198 14.27 -24.95 -13.68
N THR A 199 13.95 -26.06 -12.99
CA THR A 199 14.27 -26.59 -11.63
C THR A 199 14.57 -25.67 -10.43
N SER A 200 14.02 -26.02 -9.26
CA SER A 200 14.78 -26.70 -8.17
C SER A 200 13.92 -26.94 -6.91
N GLU A 201 14.28 -28.02 -6.22
CA GLU A 201 13.72 -28.60 -5.01
C GLU A 201 14.03 -27.80 -3.71
N GLU A 202 13.34 -28.21 -2.63
CA GLU A 202 13.65 -28.04 -1.19
C GLU A 202 13.43 -26.67 -0.52
N THR A 203 12.34 -26.50 0.25
CA THR A 203 12.23 -26.87 1.68
C THR A 203 10.83 -26.52 2.20
N ILE A 204 10.16 -27.50 2.84
CA ILE A 204 8.81 -27.35 3.38
C ILE A 204 8.88 -26.59 4.72
N SER A 205 8.34 -25.37 4.77
CA SER A 205 8.16 -24.59 6.00
C SER A 205 6.67 -24.62 6.37
N THR A 206 6.35 -24.89 7.63
CA THR A 206 4.99 -25.21 8.07
C THR A 206 4.18 -23.97 8.47
N ARG A 207 2.85 -24.08 8.42
CA ARG A 207 1.80 -23.09 8.79
C ARG A 207 2.07 -22.24 10.05
N GLU A 208 2.79 -22.78 11.04
CA GLU A 208 3.15 -22.05 12.27
C GLU A 208 4.28 -21.05 12.04
N GLU A 209 5.23 -21.33 11.14
CA GLU A 209 6.40 -20.48 10.87
C GLU A 209 6.03 -19.19 10.14
N ILE A 210 4.99 -19.21 9.29
CA ILE A 210 4.54 -18.07 8.49
C ILE A 210 3.68 -17.10 9.31
N SER A 211 2.75 -17.62 10.14
CA SER A 211 2.06 -16.84 11.18
C SER A 211 3.08 -16.21 12.15
N PHE A 212 4.11 -16.99 12.53
CA PHE A 212 5.25 -16.46 13.29
C PHE A 212 6.03 -15.40 12.53
N GLN A 213 6.18 -15.46 11.20
CA GLN A 213 6.99 -14.50 10.44
C GLN A 213 6.33 -13.13 10.29
N VAL A 214 5.00 -13.06 10.13
CA VAL A 214 4.25 -11.78 10.08
C VAL A 214 4.11 -11.18 11.48
N LEU A 215 3.82 -12.02 12.50
CA LEU A 215 3.94 -11.59 13.89
C LEU A 215 5.38 -11.18 14.20
N ARG A 216 6.41 -11.88 13.68
CA ARG A 216 7.82 -11.50 13.83
C ARG A 216 8.17 -10.23 13.11
N SER A 217 7.56 -9.86 11.97
CA SER A 217 7.90 -8.62 11.26
C SER A 217 7.29 -7.40 11.96
N ASP A 218 6.02 -7.50 12.40
CA ASP A 218 5.39 -6.48 13.25
C ASP A 218 6.09 -6.40 14.62
N GLN A 219 6.40 -7.55 15.24
CA GLN A 219 7.25 -7.62 16.44
C GLN A 219 8.67 -7.11 16.17
N ARG A 220 9.23 -7.27 14.97
CA ARG A 220 10.60 -6.81 14.66
C ARG A 220 10.64 -5.30 14.53
N ILE A 221 9.68 -4.69 13.84
CA ILE A 221 9.56 -3.23 13.77
C ILE A 221 9.27 -2.67 15.17
N ALA A 222 8.32 -3.28 15.91
CA ALA A 222 8.04 -2.91 17.28
C ALA A 222 9.28 -3.03 18.18
N LYS A 223 10.04 -4.12 18.06
CA LYS A 223 11.28 -4.35 18.81
C LYS A 223 12.37 -3.33 18.44
N ILE A 224 12.54 -3.02 17.16
CA ILE A 224 13.48 -1.97 16.74
C ILE A 224 13.06 -0.61 17.33
N ALA A 225 11.76 -0.29 17.31
CA ALA A 225 11.24 0.94 17.90
C ALA A 225 11.40 0.97 19.44
N ASP A 226 11.19 -0.15 20.12
CA ASP A 226 11.45 -0.30 21.56
C ASP A 226 12.94 -0.11 21.87
N GLU A 227 13.83 -0.71 21.09
CA GLU A 227 15.28 -0.51 21.20
C GLU A 227 15.65 0.95 20.94
N ILE A 228 15.03 1.63 19.97
CA ILE A 228 15.23 3.07 19.72
C ILE A 228 14.83 3.88 20.94
N ALA A 229 13.63 3.65 21.49
CA ALA A 229 13.13 4.35 22.67
C ALA A 229 14.06 4.13 23.88
N GLN A 230 14.49 2.89 24.10
CA GLN A 230 15.42 2.54 25.16
C GLN A 230 16.78 3.23 24.96
N LYS A 231 17.36 3.18 23.76
CA LYS A 231 18.68 3.79 23.49
C LYS A 231 18.64 5.31 23.67
N ARG A 232 17.57 5.99 23.27
CA ARG A 232 17.38 7.42 23.55
C ARG A 232 17.36 7.73 25.04
N ARG A 233 16.68 6.91 25.85
CA ARG A 233 16.66 7.05 27.33
C ARG A 233 18.04 6.83 27.93
N GLU A 234 18.74 5.77 27.53
CA GLU A 234 20.12 5.49 27.98
C GLU A 234 21.07 6.65 27.66
N ILE A 235 21.01 7.17 26.43
CA ILE A 235 21.80 8.34 26.02
C ILE A 235 21.44 9.55 26.88
N ASN A 236 20.15 9.82 27.11
CA ASN A 236 19.72 10.93 27.97
C ASN A 236 20.26 10.83 29.40
N LEU A 237 20.31 9.62 29.98
CA LEU A 237 20.89 9.41 31.31
C LEU A 237 22.38 9.71 31.33
N ILE A 238 23.14 9.20 30.36
CA ILE A 238 24.58 9.47 30.25
C ILE A 238 24.83 10.97 30.02
N PHE A 239 24.08 11.59 29.13
CA PHE A 239 24.23 13.00 28.78
C PHE A 239 23.89 13.92 29.96
N ALA A 240 22.82 13.61 30.70
CA ALA A 240 22.44 14.37 31.88
C ALA A 240 23.52 14.27 32.98
N ASN A 241 24.13 13.10 33.14
CA ASN A 241 25.15 12.87 34.15
C ASN A 241 26.50 13.54 33.78
N LYS A 242 26.93 13.47 32.51
CA LYS A 242 28.20 14.05 32.05
C LYS A 242 28.12 15.55 31.76
N PHE A 243 26.97 16.04 31.28
CA PHE A 243 26.84 17.41 30.74
C PHE A 243 25.72 18.23 31.38
N GLY A 244 24.99 17.68 32.36
CA GLY A 244 23.92 18.39 33.06
C GLY A 244 22.66 18.65 32.23
N VAL A 245 22.55 18.08 31.03
CA VAL A 245 21.40 18.27 30.13
C VAL A 245 21.01 16.96 29.44
N LYS A 246 19.71 16.77 29.18
CA LYS A 246 19.23 15.69 28.31
C LYS A 246 19.49 16.07 26.84
N LEU A 247 19.96 15.11 26.05
CA LEU A 247 20.19 15.29 24.61
C LEU A 247 18.90 15.26 23.80
N PHE A 248 18.04 14.30 24.08
CA PHE A 248 16.79 14.05 23.37
C PHE A 248 15.59 14.55 24.18
N LYS A 249 14.65 15.23 23.52
CA LYS A 249 13.32 15.46 24.07
C LYS A 249 12.47 14.19 23.97
N ASP A 250 11.54 14.05 24.90
CA ASP A 250 10.54 12.99 24.90
C ASP A 250 9.44 13.34 23.89
N ASN A 251 9.15 12.43 22.97
CA ASN A 251 8.07 12.58 21.98
C ASN A 251 7.40 11.22 21.78
N GLU A 252 6.42 10.93 22.63
CA GLU A 252 5.73 9.64 22.66
C GLU A 252 4.97 9.36 21.36
N MET A 253 4.37 10.39 20.77
CA MET A 253 3.63 10.26 19.51
C MET A 253 4.55 9.83 18.36
N ALA A 254 5.72 10.46 18.21
CA ALA A 254 6.69 10.04 17.21
C ALA A 254 7.20 8.60 17.48
N ILE A 255 7.42 8.23 18.75
CA ILE A 255 7.80 6.86 19.11
C ILE A 255 6.69 5.84 18.78
N LEU A 256 5.42 6.20 18.97
CA LEU A 256 4.29 5.34 18.59
C LEU A 256 4.17 5.21 17.07
N ASP A 257 4.38 6.30 16.34
CA ASP A 257 4.28 6.28 14.88
C ASP A 257 5.39 5.45 14.23
N ILE A 258 6.60 5.44 14.78
CA ILE A 258 7.68 4.61 14.22
C ILE A 258 7.49 3.10 14.44
N ARG A 259 6.58 2.69 15.34
CA ARG A 259 6.22 1.27 15.56
C ARG A 259 5.37 0.71 14.44
N ARG A 260 4.73 1.56 13.64
CA ARG A 260 3.76 1.15 12.63
C ARG A 260 4.47 0.64 11.38
N LEU A 261 3.87 -0.36 10.75
CA LEU A 261 4.26 -0.81 9.42
C LEU A 261 4.09 0.32 8.39
N CYS A 262 4.80 0.15 7.27
CA CYS A 262 4.81 1.05 6.13
C CYS A 262 4.60 0.22 4.85
N ALA A 263 3.53 0.50 4.10
CA ALA A 263 3.16 -0.27 2.91
C ALA A 263 3.30 0.51 1.59
N ASN A 264 3.33 1.84 1.64
CA ASN A 264 3.34 2.70 0.45
C ASN A 264 4.08 4.03 0.71
N GLU A 265 4.23 4.83 -0.34
CA GLU A 265 4.96 6.10 -0.31
C GLU A 265 4.34 7.12 0.65
N ASP A 266 3.00 7.23 0.67
CA ASP A 266 2.30 8.18 1.55
C ASP A 266 2.48 7.80 3.03
N GLU A 267 2.38 6.52 3.34
CA GLU A 267 2.71 6.00 4.66
C GLU A 267 4.18 6.25 4.99
N PHE A 268 5.11 5.95 4.08
CA PHE A 268 6.53 6.22 4.28
C PHE A 268 6.79 7.70 4.60
N ASN A 269 6.16 8.61 3.85
CA ASN A 269 6.26 10.06 4.06
C ASN A 269 5.77 10.47 5.45
N ASN A 270 4.69 9.87 5.94
CA ASN A 270 4.20 10.09 7.30
C ASN A 270 5.12 9.49 8.37
N ARG A 271 5.70 8.31 8.12
CA ARG A 271 6.57 7.61 9.08
C ARG A 271 7.97 8.22 9.17
N ILE A 272 8.57 8.60 8.03
CA ILE A 272 9.85 9.30 8.00
C ILE A 272 9.76 10.68 8.67
N GLN A 273 8.57 11.32 8.65
CA GLN A 273 8.32 12.53 9.42
C GLN A 273 8.46 12.29 10.92
N ALA A 274 8.04 11.13 11.45
CA ALA A 274 8.20 10.81 12.87
C ALA A 274 9.68 10.68 13.28
N ILE A 275 10.50 9.95 12.50
CA ILE A 275 11.95 9.85 12.79
C ILE A 275 12.63 11.20 12.68
N THR A 276 12.31 11.99 11.66
CA THR A 276 12.93 13.31 11.50
C THR A 276 12.53 14.26 12.62
N THR A 277 11.30 14.19 13.12
CA THR A 277 10.87 14.92 14.33
C THR A 277 11.74 14.51 15.53
N LEU A 278 12.00 13.21 15.73
CA LEU A 278 12.88 12.72 16.80
C LEU A 278 14.34 13.21 16.67
N ILE A 279 14.80 13.49 15.45
CA ILE A 279 16.14 14.06 15.16
C ILE A 279 16.13 15.56 15.39
N ASP A 280 15.15 16.28 14.85
CA ASP A 280 15.08 17.74 14.88
C ASP A 280 14.84 18.27 16.30
N GLU A 281 14.10 17.52 17.12
CA GLU A 281 13.76 17.86 18.51
C GLU A 281 14.86 17.46 19.53
N MET A 282 16.12 17.26 19.12
CA MET A 282 17.20 17.25 20.11
C MET A 282 17.26 18.59 20.85
N ASN A 283 17.82 18.58 22.06
CA ASN A 283 17.96 19.76 22.91
C ASN A 283 19.06 20.68 22.38
N VAL A 284 18.74 21.42 21.33
CA VAL A 284 19.64 22.36 20.66
C VAL A 284 20.16 23.42 21.63
N GLU A 285 19.33 23.93 22.53
CA GLU A 285 19.76 24.93 23.53
C GLU A 285 20.78 24.36 24.51
N GLY A 286 20.59 23.11 24.96
CA GLY A 286 21.56 22.39 25.78
C GLY A 286 22.87 22.16 25.04
N LEU A 287 22.80 21.64 23.81
CA LEU A 287 24.00 21.38 22.99
C LEU A 287 24.77 22.65 22.65
N LYS A 288 24.09 23.76 22.33
CA LYS A 288 24.73 25.05 22.02
C LYS A 288 25.58 25.59 23.17
N LYS A 289 25.24 25.26 24.41
CA LYS A 289 26.03 25.66 25.59
C LYS A 289 27.32 24.86 25.73
N LEU A 290 27.39 23.70 25.06
CA LEU A 290 28.50 22.76 25.14
C LEU A 290 29.48 22.88 23.95
N VAL A 291 29.17 23.67 22.93
CA VAL A 291 30.04 23.89 21.76
C VAL A 291 30.65 25.28 21.76
N ALA A 292 31.85 25.42 21.17
CA ALA A 292 32.54 26.70 21.06
C ALA A 292 31.79 27.68 20.15
N ASP A 293 31.33 27.22 18.98
CA ASP A 293 30.55 28.04 18.06
C ASP A 293 29.04 28.00 18.35
N ARG A 294 28.55 29.05 19.01
CA ARG A 294 27.12 29.20 19.37
C ARG A 294 26.24 29.64 18.19
N ASN A 295 26.85 30.11 17.11
CA ASN A 295 26.13 30.60 15.93
C ASN A 295 25.71 29.48 14.97
N LEU A 296 26.15 28.24 15.21
CA LEU A 296 25.73 27.08 14.41
C LEU A 296 24.20 26.94 14.37
N THR A 297 23.70 26.59 13.19
CA THR A 297 22.28 26.33 12.93
C THR A 297 22.06 24.92 12.42
N GLY A 298 20.90 24.35 12.75
CA GLY A 298 20.50 23.01 12.36
C GLY A 298 20.95 21.96 13.38
N THR A 299 19.99 21.15 13.83
CA THR A 299 20.19 20.20 14.93
C THR A 299 21.36 19.23 14.70
N ILE A 300 21.48 18.69 13.47
CA ILE A 300 22.55 17.75 13.13
C ILE A 300 23.93 18.43 13.11
N ASN A 301 24.03 19.67 12.64
CA ASN A 301 25.32 20.38 12.57
C ASN A 301 25.85 20.71 13.97
N ILE A 302 24.94 21.08 14.88
CA ILE A 302 25.28 21.38 16.27
C ILE A 302 25.71 20.09 16.99
N LEU A 303 25.04 18.97 16.73
CA LEU A 303 25.48 17.67 17.24
C LEU A 303 26.85 17.26 16.67
N GLU A 304 27.09 17.47 15.38
CA GLU A 304 28.38 17.18 14.75
C GLU A 304 29.51 17.97 15.41
N ALA A 305 29.37 19.29 15.56
CA ALA A 305 30.36 20.13 16.23
C ALA A 305 30.63 19.66 17.67
N PHE A 306 29.56 19.34 18.41
CA PHE A 306 29.71 18.77 19.75
C PHE A 306 30.53 17.47 19.76
N LEU A 307 30.28 16.56 18.83
CA LEU A 307 31.02 15.30 18.74
C LEU A 307 32.47 15.50 18.29
N GLU A 308 32.74 16.49 17.43
CA GLU A 308 34.10 16.84 17.01
C GLU A 308 34.93 17.41 18.16
N GLU A 309 34.34 18.32 18.95
CA GLU A 309 35.01 18.99 20.07
C GLU A 309 35.25 18.05 21.26
N HIS A 310 34.24 17.26 21.64
CA HIS A 310 34.28 16.46 22.87
C HIS A 310 34.71 15.01 22.64
N PHE A 311 34.57 14.50 21.42
CA PHE A 311 34.76 13.08 21.12
C PHE A 311 35.53 12.85 19.81
N PRO A 312 36.76 13.38 19.67
CA PRO A 312 37.55 13.25 18.44
C PRO A 312 37.68 11.79 18.03
N GLY A 313 37.33 11.47 16.78
CA GLY A 313 37.29 10.07 16.28
C GLY A 313 35.95 9.35 16.47
N TYR A 314 34.85 10.06 16.74
CA TYR A 314 33.52 9.47 16.65
C TYR A 314 33.21 8.96 15.22
N SER A 315 32.33 7.97 15.09
CA SER A 315 31.93 7.47 13.76
C SER A 315 31.12 8.52 12.99
N LYS A 316 31.66 8.97 11.85
CA LYS A 316 30.98 9.90 10.93
C LYS A 316 29.65 9.33 10.39
N GLU A 317 29.46 8.01 10.47
CA GLU A 317 28.20 7.36 10.08
C GLU A 317 26.99 7.84 10.88
N ILE A 318 27.18 8.26 12.14
CA ILE A 318 26.11 8.84 12.97
C ILE A 318 25.49 10.02 12.24
N ILE A 319 26.33 10.96 11.83
CA ILE A 319 25.90 12.20 11.18
C ILE A 319 25.43 11.94 9.76
N THR A 320 26.13 11.08 9.01
CA THR A 320 25.74 10.70 7.65
C THR A 320 24.35 10.07 7.61
N ASN A 321 24.04 9.12 8.50
CA ASN A 321 22.72 8.49 8.59
C ASN A 321 21.64 9.52 8.92
N PHE A 322 21.84 10.37 9.95
CA PHE A 322 20.85 11.38 10.31
C PHE A 322 20.58 12.36 9.15
N ARG A 323 21.63 12.82 8.44
CA ARG A 323 21.47 13.68 7.26
C ARG A 323 20.69 12.98 6.15
N ASN A 324 20.98 11.71 5.84
CA ASN A 324 20.28 10.97 4.79
C ASN A 324 18.82 10.68 5.16
N ILE A 325 18.51 10.39 6.43
CA ILE A 325 17.13 10.26 6.91
C ILE A 325 16.36 11.57 6.73
N VAL A 326 16.94 12.71 7.13
CA VAL A 326 16.31 14.02 6.94
C VAL A 326 16.16 14.37 5.46
N ARG A 327 17.12 13.99 4.61
CA ARG A 327 17.03 14.17 3.16
C ARG A 327 15.88 13.41 2.54
N LEU A 328 15.66 12.15 2.92
CA LEU A 328 14.51 11.34 2.48
C LEU A 328 13.17 12.03 2.80
N ARG A 329 13.08 12.75 3.93
CA ARG A 329 11.89 13.55 4.29
C ARG A 329 11.79 14.87 3.53
N SER A 330 12.92 15.54 3.26
CA SER A 330 12.98 16.96 2.86
C SER A 330 12.39 17.31 1.49
N LYS A 331 11.86 16.32 0.75
CA LYS A 331 11.26 16.50 -0.57
C LYS A 331 9.78 16.17 -0.49
N LYS A 332 9.00 17.19 -0.10
CA LYS A 332 7.54 17.12 -0.12
C LYS A 332 7.04 16.88 -1.55
N TYR A 333 5.87 16.27 -1.61
CA TYR A 333 5.08 16.02 -2.81
C TYR A 333 5.03 17.22 -3.78
N PRO A 334 5.25 17.00 -5.10
CA PRO A 334 5.70 15.74 -5.69
C PRO A 334 7.20 15.53 -5.45
N ILE A 335 7.61 14.32 -5.04
CA ILE A 335 9.01 13.90 -5.14
C ILE A 335 9.36 13.94 -6.62
N HIS A 336 10.11 14.95 -7.04
CA HIS A 336 10.61 15.00 -8.40
C HIS A 336 11.50 13.78 -8.59
N ARG A 337 11.10 12.90 -9.52
CA ARG A 337 11.77 11.63 -9.86
C ARG A 337 13.28 11.79 -10.11
N ASP A 338 13.71 13.02 -10.36
CA ASP A 338 15.04 13.40 -10.79
C ASP A 338 15.84 14.17 -9.72
N ASP A 339 15.39 14.29 -8.46
CA ASP A 339 16.20 14.97 -7.43
C ASP A 339 17.44 14.13 -7.08
N PRO A 340 18.66 14.57 -7.44
CA PRO A 340 19.86 13.76 -7.23
C PRO A 340 20.11 13.46 -5.76
N LYS A 341 19.75 14.39 -4.85
CA LYS A 341 20.00 14.24 -3.42
C LYS A 341 19.09 13.18 -2.79
N PHE A 342 17.87 13.02 -3.30
CA PHE A 342 16.98 11.96 -2.85
C PHE A 342 17.47 10.60 -3.32
N ILE A 343 17.86 10.48 -4.61
CA ILE A 343 18.41 9.25 -5.18
C ILE A 343 19.71 8.83 -4.48
N ASP A 344 20.59 9.78 -4.17
CA ASP A 344 21.82 9.49 -3.42
C ASP A 344 21.54 9.00 -2.00
N SER A 345 20.51 9.56 -1.36
CA SER A 345 20.06 9.08 -0.04
C SER A 345 19.47 7.67 -0.13
N LEU A 346 18.71 7.34 -1.18
CA LEU A 346 18.22 5.97 -1.42
C LEU A 346 19.38 4.98 -1.63
N LYS A 347 20.37 5.35 -2.43
CA LYS A 347 21.57 4.54 -2.67
C LYS A 347 22.34 4.28 -1.38
N HIS A 348 22.44 5.27 -0.50
CA HIS A 348 23.04 5.11 0.84
C HIS A 348 22.34 4.01 1.66
N PHE A 349 21.03 3.88 1.54
CA PHE A 349 20.26 2.81 2.18
C PHE A 349 20.23 1.50 1.38
N GLY A 350 21.00 1.38 0.30
CA GLY A 350 21.12 0.17 -0.51
C GLY A 350 20.13 0.07 -1.68
N PHE A 351 19.29 1.09 -1.90
CA PHE A 351 18.27 1.07 -2.94
C PHE A 351 18.79 1.74 -4.23
N ARG A 352 18.82 0.97 -5.32
CA ARG A 352 19.31 1.43 -6.63
C ARG A 352 18.20 1.71 -7.65
N THR A 353 16.98 1.27 -7.35
CA THR A 353 15.81 1.41 -8.22
C THR A 353 14.79 2.36 -7.58
N TYR A 354 14.08 3.10 -8.41
CA TYR A 354 12.97 3.95 -8.01
C TYR A 354 11.69 3.54 -8.75
N PRO A 355 10.53 3.46 -8.06
CA PRO A 355 10.37 3.62 -6.61
C PRO A 355 10.95 2.42 -5.82
N PRO A 356 11.49 2.64 -4.61
CA PRO A 356 11.97 1.57 -3.75
C PRO A 356 10.81 0.76 -3.16
N ASP A 357 11.14 -0.36 -2.52
CA ASP A 357 10.22 -0.98 -1.56
C ASP A 357 10.12 -0.12 -0.31
N TRP A 358 9.00 0.59 -0.15
CA TRP A 358 8.78 1.51 0.96
C TRP A 358 8.73 0.83 2.33
N GLY A 359 8.37 -0.45 2.40
CA GLY A 359 8.37 -1.21 3.64
C GLY A 359 9.77 -1.68 4.02
N GLU A 360 10.53 -2.19 3.04
CA GLU A 360 11.93 -2.56 3.23
C GLU A 360 12.80 -1.33 3.55
N LEU A 361 12.62 -0.24 2.79
CA LEU A 361 13.29 1.03 3.03
C LEU A 361 12.98 1.54 4.43
N TRP A 362 11.72 1.42 4.87
CA TRP A 362 11.34 1.80 6.23
C TRP A 362 12.08 0.99 7.31
N GLU A 363 12.13 -0.34 7.18
CA GLU A 363 12.87 -1.19 8.10
C GLU A 363 14.37 -0.84 8.13
N VAL A 364 14.96 -0.62 6.94
CA VAL A 364 16.38 -0.25 6.80
C VAL A 364 16.65 1.12 7.44
N VAL A 365 15.78 2.10 7.22
CA VAL A 365 15.89 3.44 7.83
C VAL A 365 15.83 3.35 9.35
N LEU A 366 14.90 2.57 9.92
CA LEU A 366 14.81 2.36 11.37
C LEU A 366 16.08 1.71 11.93
N LYS A 367 16.59 0.69 11.24
CA LYS A 367 17.85 0.02 11.62
C LYS A 367 19.03 0.97 11.60
N LYS A 368 19.15 1.80 10.55
CA LYS A 368 20.23 2.80 10.43
C LYS A 368 20.11 3.91 11.48
N TYR A 369 18.89 4.31 11.83
CA TYR A 369 18.68 5.23 12.94
C TYR A 369 19.12 4.63 14.28
N LEU A 370 18.72 3.39 14.56
CA LEU A 370 19.11 2.65 15.77
C LEU A 370 20.63 2.42 15.85
N GLU A 371 21.27 2.07 14.74
CA GLU A 371 22.72 1.93 14.62
C GLU A 371 23.42 3.24 15.01
N SER A 372 22.98 4.38 14.48
CA SER A 372 23.52 5.69 14.85
C SER A 372 23.35 6.00 16.34
N LEU A 373 22.23 5.61 16.96
CA LEU A 373 22.05 5.74 18.41
C LEU A 373 23.01 4.84 19.20
N LYS A 374 23.23 3.59 18.73
CA LYS A 374 24.18 2.67 19.37
C LYS A 374 25.61 3.20 19.32
N LEU A 375 26.05 3.67 18.15
CA LEU A 375 27.36 4.30 17.96
C LEU A 375 27.52 5.57 18.80
N LEU A 376 26.47 6.41 18.86
CA LEU A 376 26.46 7.62 19.68
C LEU A 376 26.62 7.27 21.15
N LYS A 377 25.82 6.33 21.65
CA LYS A 377 25.89 5.87 23.03
C LYS A 377 27.29 5.36 23.37
N GLU A 378 27.83 4.45 22.57
CA GLU A 378 29.16 3.87 22.82
C GLU A 378 30.24 4.96 22.90
N ARG A 379 30.13 5.99 22.05
CA ARG A 379 31.11 7.07 22.04
C ARG A 379 31.01 7.96 23.27
N ILE A 380 29.81 8.32 23.70
CA ILE A 380 29.61 9.20 24.87
C ILE A 380 29.75 8.47 26.21
N GLU A 381 29.71 7.14 26.21
CA GLU A 381 29.89 6.33 27.42
C GLU A 381 31.37 6.23 27.81
N LYS A 382 32.26 6.10 26.81
CA LYS A 382 33.71 6.29 26.96
C LYS A 382 34.01 7.69 27.50
#